data_AF-W2SCU4-F1
#
_entry.id   AF-W2SCU4-F1
#
_cell.length_a   1.000
_cell.length_b   1.000
_cell.length_c   1.000
_cell.angle_alpha   90.00
_cell.angle_beta   90.00
_cell.angle_gamma   90.00
#
_symmetry.space_group_name_H-M   'P 1'
#
loop_
_entity.id
_entity.type
_entity.pdbx_description
1 polymer ?
#
loop_
_entity_poly.entity_id
_entity_poly.type
_entity_poly.pdbx_seq_one_letter_code
_entity_poly.pdbx_strand_id
1 'polypeptide(L)'
;MDLFNATPTIIRELGLTHSIAAALYFNGEVLGLSCCTVVPSRSPPAGDHVPGSLRPTSTQMITIHQMGVDRFPFPRMRDNMITMNGLFDDDEFARDLLTTPSFQIDAGAPSWEPRAWKVSRQFADKWGFLF
;
A
#
# COMPACT_ATOMS: atom_id res chain seq x y z
N MET A 1 -4.36 -26.50 13.09
CA MET A 1 -5.39 -25.44 12.99
C MET A 1 -4.63 -24.13 12.86
N ASP A 2 -4.40 -23.72 11.61
CA ASP A 2 -3.61 -22.53 11.30
C ASP A 2 -4.45 -21.29 11.52
N LEU A 3 -4.03 -20.48 12.49
CA LEU A 3 -4.60 -19.15 12.76
C LEU A 3 -4.41 -18.18 11.57
N PHE A 4 -3.62 -18.56 10.56
CA PHE A 4 -3.40 -17.81 9.32
C PHE A 4 -4.62 -17.76 8.38
N ASN A 5 -5.62 -18.63 8.58
CA ASN A 5 -6.77 -18.73 7.67
C ASN A 5 -8.06 -18.08 8.20
N ALA A 6 -8.04 -17.51 9.40
CA ALA A 6 -9.24 -17.03 10.08
C ALA A 6 -9.45 -15.50 10.01
N THR A 7 -8.38 -14.73 9.79
CA THR A 7 -8.43 -13.26 9.90
C THR A 7 -8.93 -12.52 8.64
N PRO A 8 -8.78 -13.03 7.39
CA PRO A 8 -9.31 -12.34 6.21
C PRO A 8 -10.81 -12.61 5.96
N THR A 9 -11.40 -13.60 6.62
CA THR A 9 -12.69 -14.19 6.23
C THR A 9 -13.87 -13.25 6.51
N ILE A 10 -13.86 -12.55 7.64
CA ILE A 10 -15.00 -11.71 8.08
C ILE A 10 -15.23 -10.51 7.14
N ILE A 11 -14.18 -9.83 6.69
CA ILE A 11 -14.34 -8.64 5.82
C ILE A 11 -14.90 -9.03 4.44
N ARG A 12 -14.43 -10.17 3.90
CA ARG A 12 -14.95 -10.73 2.64
C ARG A 12 -16.38 -11.23 2.78
N GLU A 13 -16.71 -11.91 3.88
CA GLU A 13 -18.04 -12.47 4.13
C GLU A 13 -19.10 -11.38 4.40
N LEU A 14 -18.71 -10.27 5.02
CA LEU A 14 -19.62 -9.16 5.34
C LEU A 14 -19.69 -8.09 4.24
N GLY A 15 -18.94 -8.23 3.14
CA GLY A 15 -18.91 -7.24 2.06
C GLY A 15 -18.44 -5.85 2.51
N LEU A 16 -17.62 -5.78 3.55
CA LEU A 16 -17.19 -4.51 4.14
C LEU A 16 -16.11 -3.85 3.27
N THR A 17 -16.16 -2.53 3.19
CA THR A 17 -15.08 -1.73 2.58
C THR A 17 -13.84 -1.82 3.46
N HIS A 18 -12.69 -2.16 2.87
CA HIS A 18 -11.42 -2.02 3.59
C HIS A 18 -11.19 -0.53 3.87
N SER A 19 -10.90 -0.18 5.14
CA SER A 19 -10.23 1.09 5.40
C SER A 19 -8.85 1.07 4.72
N ILE A 20 -8.30 2.24 4.42
CA ILE A 20 -6.97 2.32 3.80
C ILE A 20 -5.90 1.71 4.69
N ALA A 21 -6.00 1.92 6.00
CA ALA A 21 -5.12 1.26 6.97
C ALA A 21 -5.19 -0.28 6.86
N ALA A 22 -6.40 -0.85 6.79
CA ALA A 22 -6.58 -2.30 6.65
C ALA A 22 -6.03 -2.81 5.31
N ALA A 23 -6.30 -2.11 4.21
CA ALA A 23 -5.81 -2.49 2.89
C ALA A 23 -4.28 -2.49 2.80
N LEU A 24 -3.62 -1.46 3.33
CA LEU A 24 -2.17 -1.37 3.39
C LEU A 24 -1.56 -2.45 4.30
N TYR A 25 -2.23 -2.76 5.40
CA TYR A 25 -1.83 -3.84 6.29
C TYR A 25 -1.84 -5.20 5.57
N PHE A 26 -2.96 -5.55 4.91
CA PHE A 26 -3.08 -6.81 4.16
C PHE A 26 -2.10 -6.90 3.00
N ASN A 27 -1.85 -5.80 2.28
CA ASN A 27 -0.83 -5.77 1.25
C ASN A 27 0.57 -6.03 1.85
N GLY A 28 0.85 -5.51 3.04
CA GLY A 28 2.06 -5.81 3.79
C GLY A 28 2.20 -7.29 4.14
N GLU A 29 1.12 -7.95 4.56
CA GLU A 29 1.13 -9.39 4.85
C GLU A 29 1.43 -10.23 3.59
N VAL A 30 0.83 -9.88 2.45
CA VAL A 30 1.14 -10.53 1.15
C VAL A 30 2.63 -10.40 0.79
N LEU A 31 3.26 -9.32 1.21
CA LEU A 31 4.69 -9.05 0.99
C LEU A 31 5.60 -9.60 2.10
N GLY A 32 5.03 -10.22 3.15
CA GLY A 32 5.79 -10.73 4.30
C GLY A 32 6.34 -9.64 5.23
N LEU A 33 5.75 -8.44 5.24
CA LEU A 33 6.17 -7.31 6.08
C LEU A 33 5.53 -7.41 7.48
N SER A 34 6.33 -7.35 8.54
CA SER A 34 5.87 -7.59 9.92
C SER A 34 5.15 -6.41 10.61
N CYS A 35 5.36 -5.18 10.14
CA CYS A 35 4.75 -3.91 10.61
C CYS A 35 5.28 -2.77 9.70
N CYS A 36 4.97 -1.48 9.96
CA CYS A 36 5.70 -0.31 9.45
C CYS A 36 7.18 -0.35 9.92
N THR A 37 7.93 -1.37 9.52
CA THR A 37 9.29 -1.65 9.95
C THR A 37 10.16 -0.44 9.69
N VAL A 38 10.56 0.20 10.79
CA VAL A 38 11.24 1.51 10.90
C VAL A 38 12.68 1.49 10.40
N VAL A 39 13.12 0.40 9.76
CA VAL A 39 14.43 0.31 9.13
C VAL A 39 14.21 0.40 7.62
N PRO A 40 14.62 1.50 6.98
CA PRO A 40 14.67 1.58 5.54
C PRO A 40 15.49 0.44 4.97
N SER A 41 14.99 -0.20 3.92
CA SER A 41 15.71 -1.27 3.25
C SER A 41 15.36 -1.34 1.77
N ARG A 42 15.95 -2.29 1.05
CA ARG A 42 15.59 -2.59 -0.34
C ARG A 42 14.58 -3.72 -0.34
N SER A 43 13.60 -3.69 -1.25
CA SER A 43 12.63 -4.77 -1.35
C SER A 43 13.29 -6.03 -1.91
N PRO A 44 13.06 -7.21 -1.31
CA PRO A 44 13.50 -8.48 -1.90
C PRO A 44 12.68 -8.80 -3.15
N PRO A 45 13.17 -9.68 -4.05
CA PRO A 45 12.35 -10.19 -5.15
C PRO A 45 11.06 -10.83 -4.64
N ALA A 46 9.95 -10.61 -5.35
CA ALA A 46 8.66 -11.18 -4.99
C ALA A 46 8.59 -12.69 -5.29
N GLY A 47 7.93 -13.44 -4.41
CA GLY A 47 7.56 -14.84 -4.67
C GLY A 47 6.41 -14.97 -5.67
N ASP A 48 6.20 -16.19 -6.19
CA ASP A 48 5.22 -16.44 -7.26
C ASP A 48 3.78 -16.11 -6.88
N HIS A 49 3.45 -16.22 -5.59
CA HIS A 49 2.11 -15.93 -5.04
C HIS A 49 1.79 -14.43 -4.96
N VAL A 50 2.77 -13.54 -5.14
CA VAL A 50 2.56 -12.09 -5.02
C VAL A 50 1.86 -11.53 -6.27
N PRO A 51 0.72 -10.84 -6.13
CA PRO A 51 0.00 -10.21 -7.23
C PRO A 51 0.86 -9.20 -7.98
N GLY A 52 0.67 -9.09 -9.30
CA GLY A 52 1.49 -8.25 -10.19
C GLY A 52 1.58 -6.77 -9.76
N SER A 53 0.50 -6.20 -9.22
CA SER A 53 0.44 -4.83 -8.72
C SER A 53 1.30 -4.57 -7.47
N LEU A 54 1.60 -5.61 -6.69
CA LEU A 54 2.43 -5.51 -5.49
C LEU A 54 3.88 -5.93 -5.71
N ARG A 55 4.20 -6.62 -6.82
CA ARG A 55 5.59 -7.01 -7.12
C ARG A 55 6.51 -5.78 -7.09
N PRO A 56 7.71 -5.88 -6.49
CA PRO A 56 8.61 -4.76 -6.35
C PRO A 56 9.10 -4.30 -7.73
N THR A 57 9.25 -2.99 -7.89
CA THR A 57 9.86 -2.39 -9.07
C THR A 57 11.39 -2.53 -9.01
N SER A 58 12.05 -2.20 -10.13
CA SER A 58 13.52 -2.12 -10.13
C SER A 58 14.03 -1.07 -9.13
N THR A 59 13.35 0.07 -9.01
CA THR A 59 13.68 1.15 -8.07
C THR A 59 13.68 0.64 -6.63
N GLN A 60 12.63 -0.08 -6.23
CA GLN A 60 12.48 -0.68 -4.90
C GLN A 60 13.57 -1.71 -4.57
N MET A 61 14.01 -2.49 -5.57
CA MET A 61 15.05 -3.51 -5.38
C MET A 61 16.47 -2.94 -5.28
N ILE A 62 16.73 -1.75 -5.84
CA ILE A 62 18.08 -1.16 -5.86
C ILE A 62 18.25 0.02 -4.90
N THR A 63 17.16 0.62 -4.42
CA THR A 63 17.18 1.85 -3.61
C THR A 63 16.71 1.56 -2.19
N ILE A 64 17.46 2.01 -1.17
CA ILE A 64 17.01 1.93 0.23
C ILE A 64 15.87 2.93 0.42
N HIS A 65 14.73 2.48 0.94
CA HIS A 65 13.54 3.32 1.15
C HIS A 65 12.71 2.83 2.34
N GLN A 66 11.73 3.63 2.74
CA GLN A 66 10.78 3.24 3.78
C GLN A 66 9.90 2.09 3.26
N MET A 67 9.96 0.92 3.92
CA MET A 67 9.21 -0.27 3.50
C MET A 67 7.68 -0.09 3.52
N GLY A 68 7.19 1.02 4.11
CA GLY A 68 5.81 1.46 3.99
C GLY A 68 5.34 1.70 2.57
N VAL A 69 6.24 2.16 1.69
CA VAL A 69 5.94 2.45 0.28
C VAL A 69 5.47 1.19 -0.45
N ASP A 70 6.00 0.01 -0.12
CA ASP A 70 5.73 -1.25 -0.83
C ASP A 70 4.25 -1.66 -0.79
N ARG A 71 3.51 -1.17 0.21
CA ARG A 71 2.11 -1.52 0.47
C ARG A 71 1.12 -0.94 -0.53
N PHE A 72 1.50 0.09 -1.29
CA PHE A 72 0.64 0.70 -2.30
C PHE A 72 0.60 -0.17 -3.57
N PRO A 73 -0.59 -0.51 -4.11
CA PRO A 73 -0.70 -1.32 -5.32
C PRO A 73 -0.46 -0.51 -6.61
N PHE A 74 0.35 0.55 -6.54
CA PHE A 74 0.58 1.50 -7.61
C PHE A 74 2.09 1.61 -7.90
N PRO A 75 2.64 0.82 -8.83
CA PRO A 75 4.08 0.80 -9.11
C PRO A 75 4.68 2.19 -9.35
N ARG A 76 4.02 3.02 -10.17
CA ARG A 76 4.48 4.40 -10.47
C ARG A 76 4.51 5.29 -9.23
N MET A 77 3.49 5.21 -8.37
CA MET A 77 3.44 5.98 -7.12
C MET A 77 4.57 5.58 -6.18
N ARG A 78 4.87 4.28 -6.07
CA ARG A 78 5.98 3.80 -5.24
C ARG A 78 7.32 4.32 -5.74
N ASP A 79 7.58 4.23 -7.04
CA ASP A 79 8.80 4.76 -7.66
C ASP A 79 8.94 6.27 -7.44
N ASN A 80 7.83 7.00 -7.56
CA ASN A 80 7.78 8.44 -7.32
C ASN A 80 8.05 8.80 -5.86
N MET A 81 7.46 8.10 -4.90
CA MET A 81 7.74 8.27 -3.46
C MET A 81 9.21 8.06 -3.14
N ILE A 82 9.83 7.02 -3.72
CA ILE A 82 11.25 6.71 -3.51
C ILE A 82 12.14 7.79 -4.14
N THR A 83 11.83 8.20 -5.37
CA THR A 83 12.64 9.16 -6.13
C THR A 83 12.55 10.57 -5.54
N MET A 84 11.39 10.93 -5.00
CA MET A 84 11.14 12.24 -4.38
C MET A 84 11.34 12.23 -2.86
N ASN A 85 11.96 11.19 -2.31
CA ASN A 85 12.24 11.11 -0.88
C ASN A 85 13.04 12.36 -0.42
N GLY A 86 12.52 13.05 0.61
CA GLY A 86 13.08 14.32 1.10
C GLY A 86 12.66 15.58 0.32
N LEU A 87 11.85 15.45 -0.74
CA LEU A 87 11.25 16.57 -1.47
C LEU A 87 9.79 16.84 -1.08
N PHE A 88 9.18 15.94 -0.31
CA PHE A 88 7.87 16.13 0.32
C PHE A 88 7.90 15.60 1.75
N ASP A 89 6.96 16.06 2.56
CA ASP A 89 6.78 15.61 3.95
C ASP A 89 6.01 14.28 3.97
N ASP A 90 6.72 13.19 4.24
CA ASP A 90 6.17 11.83 4.26
C ASP A 90 5.29 11.57 5.48
N ASP A 91 5.57 12.22 6.61
CA ASP A 91 4.72 12.23 7.80
C ASP A 91 3.39 12.96 7.51
N GLU A 92 3.43 14.08 6.80
CA GLU A 92 2.23 14.80 6.37
C GLU A 92 1.39 13.96 5.40
N PHE A 93 2.05 13.31 4.43
CA PHE A 93 1.38 12.37 3.53
C PHE A 93 0.67 11.25 4.31
N ALA A 94 1.36 10.62 5.26
CA ALA A 94 0.80 9.54 6.08
C ALA A 94 -0.37 10.02 6.94
N ARG A 95 -0.27 11.23 7.51
CA ARG A 95 -1.37 11.86 8.26
C ARG A 95 -2.58 12.08 7.36
N ASP A 96 -2.42 12.74 6.22
CA ASP A 96 -3.53 13.01 5.30
C ASP A 96 -4.16 11.71 4.78
N LEU A 97 -3.34 10.70 4.49
CA LEU A 97 -3.81 9.38 4.04
C LEU A 97 -4.75 8.71 5.05
N LEU A 98 -4.47 8.85 6.34
CA LEU A 98 -5.16 8.11 7.41
C LEU A 98 -6.25 8.92 8.11
N THR A 99 -6.13 10.24 8.16
CA THR A 99 -7.02 11.11 8.95
C THR A 99 -7.96 11.96 8.10
N THR A 100 -7.86 11.90 6.77
CA THR A 100 -8.72 12.65 5.85
C THR A 100 -9.31 11.72 4.77
N PRO A 101 -10.36 12.13 4.04
CA PRO A 101 -10.81 11.37 2.87
C PRO A 101 -9.67 11.25 1.85
N SER A 102 -9.07 10.06 1.71
CA SER A 102 -7.92 9.80 0.84
C SER A 102 -8.28 8.88 -0.32
N PHE A 103 -8.56 7.61 -0.03
CA PHE A 103 -9.02 6.62 -0.99
C PHE A 103 -10.27 5.90 -0.48
N GLN A 104 -11.11 5.49 -1.41
CA GLN A 104 -12.17 4.52 -1.20
C GLN A 104 -11.84 3.26 -1.99
N ILE A 105 -12.09 2.09 -1.42
CA ILE A 105 -11.85 0.81 -2.09
C ILE A 105 -13.20 0.15 -2.34
N ASP A 106 -13.41 -0.34 -3.55
CA ASP A 106 -14.65 -1.05 -3.89
C ASP A 106 -14.86 -2.25 -2.95
N ALA A 107 -16.07 -2.39 -2.42
CA ALA A 107 -16.41 -3.43 -1.46
C ALA A 107 -16.14 -4.84 -2.02
N GLY A 108 -15.49 -5.69 -1.21
CA GLY A 108 -15.14 -7.05 -1.61
C GLY A 108 -13.98 -7.17 -2.62
N ALA A 109 -13.44 -6.05 -3.13
CA ALA A 109 -12.27 -6.09 -3.99
C ALA A 109 -11.01 -6.47 -3.19
N PRO A 110 -10.07 -7.23 -3.79
CA PRO A 110 -8.76 -7.43 -3.19
C PRO A 110 -8.03 -6.10 -3.00
N SER A 111 -7.36 -5.92 -1.86
CA SER A 111 -6.63 -4.69 -1.52
C SER A 111 -5.49 -4.37 -2.50
N TRP A 112 -5.04 -5.35 -3.28
CA TRP A 112 -4.03 -5.20 -4.32
C TRP A 112 -4.61 -4.90 -5.72
N GLU A 113 -5.92 -4.83 -5.92
CA GLU A 113 -6.53 -4.48 -7.22
C GLU A 113 -6.52 -2.96 -7.42
N PRO A 114 -5.62 -2.38 -8.25
CA PRO A 114 -5.45 -0.93 -8.32
C PRO A 114 -6.71 -0.21 -8.84
N ARG A 115 -7.50 -0.87 -9.70
CA ARG A 115 -8.71 -0.28 -10.28
C ARG A 115 -9.85 -0.13 -9.28
N ALA A 116 -9.80 -0.86 -8.16
CA ALA A 116 -10.78 -0.76 -7.09
C ALA A 116 -10.54 0.45 -6.17
N TRP A 117 -9.37 1.10 -6.26
CA TRP A 117 -9.03 2.26 -5.44
C TRP A 117 -9.44 3.56 -6.13
N LYS A 118 -10.26 4.35 -5.45
CA LYS A 118 -10.79 5.63 -5.91
C LYS A 118 -10.23 6.74 -5.02
N VAL A 119 -9.34 7.56 -5.57
CA VAL A 119 -8.76 8.71 -4.85
C VAL A 119 -9.81 9.81 -4.69
N SER A 120 -9.83 10.45 -3.52
CA SER A 120 -10.65 11.63 -3.28
C SER A 120 -10.07 12.83 -4.04
N ARG A 121 -10.92 13.79 -4.43
CA ARG A 121 -10.45 15.02 -5.10
C ARG A 121 -9.44 15.77 -4.23
N GLN A 122 -9.76 15.97 -2.95
CA GLN A 122 -8.90 16.74 -2.03
C GLN A 122 -7.51 16.10 -1.88
N PHE A 123 -7.44 14.77 -1.80
CA PHE A 123 -6.17 14.06 -1.72
C PHE A 123 -5.40 14.12 -3.04
N ALA A 124 -6.09 13.98 -4.17
CA ALA A 124 -5.49 14.09 -5.50
C ALA A 124 -4.95 15.51 -5.78
N ASP A 125 -5.66 16.56 -5.36
CA ASP A 125 -5.23 17.94 -5.57
C ASP A 125 -3.89 18.24 -4.86
N LYS A 126 -3.64 17.62 -3.70
CA LYS A 126 -2.40 17.80 -2.93
C LYS A 126 -1.30 16.82 -3.33
N TRP A 127 -1.63 15.54 -3.46
CA TRP A 127 -0.67 14.44 -3.60
C TRP A 127 -0.63 13.83 -5.01
N GLY A 128 -1.40 14.37 -5.95
CA GLY A 128 -1.52 13.85 -7.31
C GLY A 128 -0.22 13.87 -8.12
N PHE A 129 0.77 14.67 -7.72
CA PHE A 129 2.10 14.67 -8.33
C PHE A 129 2.86 13.33 -8.11
N LEU A 130 2.43 12.52 -7.14
CA LEU A 130 2.95 11.16 -6.94
C LEU A 130 2.39 10.15 -7.95
N PHE A 131 1.32 10.48 -8.69
CA PHE A 131 0.61 9.55 -9.57
C PHE A 131 0.94 9.69 -11.04
#